data_AF-A0A3N0W4S3-F1
#
_entry.id   AF-A0A3N0W4S3-F1
#
_cell.length_a   1.000
_cell.length_b   1.000
_cell.length_c   1.000
_cell.angle_alpha   90.00
_cell.angle_beta   90.00
_cell.angle_gamma   90.00
#
_symmetry.space_group_name_H-M   'P 1'
#
loop_
_entity.id
_entity.type
_entity.pdbx_description
1 polymer ?
#
loop_
_entity_poly.entity_id
_entity_poly.type
_entity_poly.pdbx_seq_one_letter_code
_entity_poly.pdbx_strand_id
1 'polypeptide(L)'
;MSELLKQILGSTIITTLITSVIVYFFHKRTERQNALIKREFEKLSQKDTAHFEWRKSTVELLGQVYIHLNRTSLGFKNSYSKLKKYDPFYENEIMYHSNKHIRDLLINNGHYLPPELLDEATKLIEHFDVWLTKYNQVRTVEKNDQARQIYVGPDGFPFPENAEKMFKDKYMEMFNGLHE
;
A
#
# COMPACT_ATOMS: atom_id res chain seq x y z
N MET A 1 -1.26 82.94 -9.55
CA MET A 1 -0.99 81.65 -10.24
C MET A 1 0.15 80.84 -9.61
N SER A 2 1.20 81.45 -9.04
CA SER A 2 2.32 80.69 -8.43
C SER A 2 1.95 79.92 -7.15
N GLU A 3 1.07 80.46 -6.31
CA GLU A 3 0.66 79.82 -5.04
C GLU A 3 -0.22 78.58 -5.25
N LEU A 4 -1.23 78.68 -6.11
CA LEU A 4 -2.07 77.54 -6.49
C LEU A 4 -1.22 76.39 -7.06
N LEU A 5 -0.23 76.70 -7.90
CA LEU A 5 0.63 75.70 -8.51
C LEU A 5 1.57 75.05 -7.48
N LYS A 6 2.10 75.83 -6.53
CA LYS A 6 2.88 75.29 -5.39
C LYS A 6 2.04 74.41 -4.46
N GLN A 7 0.78 74.77 -4.22
CA GLN A 7 -0.13 74.01 -3.36
C GLN A 7 -0.57 72.69 -4.02
N ILE A 8 -0.81 72.70 -5.34
CA ILE A 8 -1.12 71.49 -6.13
C ILE A 8 0.12 70.58 -6.23
N LEU A 9 1.32 71.13 -6.43
CA LEU A 9 2.56 70.34 -6.45
C LEU A 9 2.89 69.77 -5.07
N GLY A 10 2.68 70.53 -4.00
CA GLY A 10 2.88 70.06 -2.63
C GLY A 10 1.91 68.93 -2.26
N SER A 11 0.63 69.08 -2.61
CA SER A 11 -0.38 68.07 -2.32
C SER A 11 -0.18 66.79 -3.13
N THR A 12 0.25 66.87 -4.38
CA THR A 12 0.54 65.69 -5.23
C THR A 12 1.75 64.90 -4.73
N ILE A 13 2.83 65.56 -4.33
CA ILE A 13 4.00 64.88 -3.75
C ILE A 13 3.61 64.13 -2.46
N ILE A 14 2.83 64.77 -1.59
CA ILE A 14 2.37 64.17 -0.33
C ILE A 14 1.43 63.00 -0.60
N THR A 15 0.48 63.12 -1.53
CA THR A 15 -0.43 62.01 -1.86
C THR A 15 0.30 60.84 -2.50
N THR A 16 1.29 61.08 -3.37
CA THR A 16 2.12 60.01 -3.94
C THR A 16 2.89 59.27 -2.86
N LEU A 17 3.55 59.99 -1.95
CA LEU A 17 4.30 59.36 -0.84
C LEU A 17 3.40 58.51 0.05
N ILE A 18 2.24 59.03 0.46
CA ILE A 18 1.27 58.30 1.28
C ILE A 18 0.76 57.06 0.53
N THR A 19 0.44 57.20 -0.76
CA THR A 19 -0.05 56.08 -1.58
C THR A 19 1.02 54.99 -1.73
N SER A 20 2.28 55.35 -1.97
CA SER A 20 3.39 54.39 -2.07
C SER A 20 3.61 53.62 -0.77
N VAL A 21 3.51 54.30 0.39
CA VAL A 21 3.59 53.64 1.71
C VAL A 21 2.45 52.65 1.89
N ILE A 22 1.21 53.06 1.59
CA ILE A 22 0.03 52.19 1.68
C ILE A 22 0.19 50.96 0.76
N VAL A 23 0.57 51.18 -0.51
CA VAL A 23 0.81 50.10 -1.48
C VAL A 23 1.89 49.14 -0.98
N TYR A 24 3.00 49.64 -0.44
CA TYR A 24 4.06 48.80 0.13
C TYR A 24 3.54 47.95 1.30
N PHE A 25 2.77 48.53 2.21
CA PHE A 25 2.18 47.78 3.33
C PHE A 25 1.21 46.70 2.86
N PHE A 26 0.32 47.01 1.91
CA PHE A 26 -0.57 46.02 1.32
C PHE A 26 0.20 44.93 0.58
N HIS A 27 1.19 45.29 -0.24
CA HIS A 27 2.02 44.33 -0.96
C HIS A 27 2.71 43.36 0.01
N LYS A 28 3.37 43.88 1.05
CA LYS A 28 4.06 43.07 2.07
C LYS A 28 3.09 42.19 2.88
N ARG A 29 1.87 42.68 3.15
CA ARG A 29 0.82 41.88 3.79
C ARG A 29 0.35 40.75 2.88
N THR A 30 0.12 41.04 1.61
CA THR A 30 -0.29 40.07 0.59
C THR A 30 0.79 39.01 0.38
N GLU A 31 2.07 39.39 0.30
CA GLU A 31 3.19 38.42 0.22
C GLU A 31 3.22 37.47 1.41
N ARG A 32 3.06 37.99 2.63
CA ARG A 32 2.98 37.16 3.84
C ARG A 32 1.80 36.19 3.80
N GLN A 33 0.63 36.66 3.37
CA GLN A 33 -0.55 35.81 3.24
C GLN A 33 -0.36 34.75 2.15
N ASN A 34 0.21 35.11 0.99
CA ASN A 34 0.52 34.17 -0.08
C ASN A 34 1.53 33.10 0.35
N ALA A 35 2.56 33.48 1.11
CA ALA A 35 3.53 32.54 1.66
C ALA A 35 2.88 31.54 2.65
N LEU A 36 1.94 32.01 3.48
CA LEU A 36 1.17 31.15 4.38
C LEU A 36 0.26 30.19 3.60
N ILE A 37 -0.48 30.71 2.62
CA ILE A 37 -1.35 29.89 1.76
C ILE A 37 -0.53 28.83 1.03
N LYS A 38 0.60 29.21 0.44
CA LYS A 38 1.50 28.28 -0.25
C LYS A 38 2.00 27.19 0.69
N ARG A 39 2.42 27.54 1.91
CA ARG A 39 2.90 26.57 2.90
C ARG A 39 1.80 25.60 3.33
N GLU A 40 0.58 26.09 3.57
CA GLU A 40 -0.54 25.21 3.93
C GLU A 40 -0.94 24.32 2.74
N PHE A 41 -0.95 24.85 1.52
CA PHE A 41 -1.17 24.05 0.32
C PHE A 41 -0.10 22.97 0.14
N GLU A 42 1.18 23.29 0.32
CA GLU A 42 2.27 22.31 0.24
C GLU A 42 2.14 21.20 1.30
N LYS A 43 1.75 21.54 2.54
CA LYS A 43 1.50 20.53 3.57
C LYS A 43 0.33 19.62 3.22
N LEU A 44 -0.76 20.17 2.71
CA LEU A 44 -1.93 19.38 2.28
C LEU A 44 -1.54 18.46 1.12
N SER A 45 -0.90 19.02 0.09
CA SER A 45 -0.40 18.25 -1.05
C SER A 45 0.55 17.13 -0.63
N GLN A 46 1.47 17.37 0.31
CA GLN A 46 2.37 16.33 0.83
C GLN A 46 1.61 15.20 1.54
N LYS A 47 0.60 15.53 2.36
CA LYS A 47 -0.24 14.53 3.01
C LYS A 47 -1.03 13.70 2.00
N ASP A 48 -1.62 14.36 1.02
CA ASP A 48 -2.41 13.70 -0.03
C ASP A 48 -1.51 12.78 -0.87
N THR A 49 -0.31 13.23 -1.24
CA THR A 49 0.68 12.39 -1.94
C THR A 49 1.10 11.20 -1.09
N ALA A 50 1.45 11.40 0.18
CA ALA A 50 1.86 10.31 1.06
C ALA A 50 0.74 9.27 1.25
N HIS A 51 -0.50 9.72 1.42
CA HIS A 51 -1.66 8.84 1.52
C HIS A 51 -1.91 8.07 0.22
N PHE A 52 -1.80 8.74 -0.93
CA PHE A 52 -1.93 8.10 -2.24
C PHE A 52 -0.85 7.04 -2.47
N GLU A 53 0.42 7.35 -2.19
CA GLU A 53 1.54 6.40 -2.35
C GLU A 53 1.41 5.20 -1.41
N TRP A 54 0.99 5.42 -0.16
CA TRP A 54 0.68 4.33 0.76
C TRP A 54 -0.43 3.44 0.21
N ARG A 55 -1.54 4.04 -0.26
CA ARG A 55 -2.68 3.31 -0.81
C ARG A 55 -2.29 2.48 -2.04
N LYS A 56 -1.54 3.08 -2.96
CA LYS A 56 -1.03 2.40 -4.15
C LYS A 56 -0.15 1.20 -3.79
N SER A 57 0.83 1.41 -2.90
CA SER A 57 1.73 0.35 -2.43
C SER A 57 0.96 -0.78 -1.73
N THR A 58 -0.06 -0.43 -0.95
CA THR A 58 -0.93 -1.39 -0.27
C THR A 58 -1.71 -2.23 -1.27
N VAL A 59 -2.30 -1.61 -2.31
CA VAL A 59 -3.05 -2.34 -3.34
C VAL A 59 -2.13 -3.26 -4.16
N GLU A 60 -0.91 -2.83 -4.48
CA GLU A 60 0.08 -3.69 -5.14
C GLU A 60 0.45 -4.91 -4.29
N LEU A 61 0.70 -4.72 -2.99
CA LEU A 61 0.97 -5.82 -2.06
C LEU A 61 -0.22 -6.79 -1.99
N LEU A 62 -1.42 -6.27 -1.73
CA LEU A 62 -2.63 -7.07 -1.62
C LEU A 62 -2.97 -7.80 -2.92
N GLY A 63 -2.73 -7.19 -4.08
CA GLY A 63 -2.93 -7.82 -5.38
C GLY A 63 -2.01 -9.02 -5.63
N GLN A 64 -0.75 -8.91 -5.22
CA GLN A 64 0.18 -10.05 -5.29
C GLN A 64 -0.25 -11.19 -4.36
N VAL A 65 -0.61 -10.86 -3.11
CA VAL A 65 -1.11 -11.86 -2.15
C VAL A 65 -2.39 -12.51 -2.68
N TYR A 66 -3.33 -11.73 -3.21
CA TYR A 66 -4.58 -12.21 -3.81
C TYR A 66 -4.34 -13.25 -4.90
N ILE A 67 -3.45 -12.97 -5.85
CA ILE A 67 -3.13 -13.88 -6.95
C ILE A 67 -2.56 -15.18 -6.42
N HIS A 68 -1.60 -15.12 -5.50
CA HIS A 68 -0.95 -16.32 -4.97
C HIS A 68 -1.89 -17.15 -4.07
N LEU A 69 -2.77 -16.53 -3.27
CA LEU A 69 -3.80 -17.25 -2.51
C LEU A 69 -4.77 -17.99 -3.43
N ASN A 70 -5.15 -17.39 -4.57
CA ASN A 70 -5.97 -18.08 -5.56
C ASN A 70 -5.22 -19.23 -6.22
N ARG A 71 -3.93 -19.06 -6.53
CA ARG A 71 -3.08 -20.12 -7.08
C ARG A 71 -2.96 -21.30 -6.12
N THR A 72 -2.74 -21.07 -4.83
CA THR A 72 -2.65 -22.15 -3.83
C THR A 72 -3.99 -22.85 -3.64
N SER A 73 -5.11 -22.12 -3.63
CA SER A 73 -6.44 -22.73 -3.55
C SER A 73 -6.72 -23.66 -4.74
N LEU A 74 -6.36 -23.23 -5.96
CA LEU A 74 -6.50 -24.04 -7.18
C LEU A 74 -5.52 -25.22 -7.22
N GLY A 75 -4.30 -25.03 -6.72
CA GLY A 75 -3.29 -26.09 -6.58
C GLY A 75 -3.76 -27.16 -5.59
N PHE A 76 -4.30 -26.74 -4.44
CA PHE A 76 -4.83 -27.62 -3.41
C PHE A 76 -6.01 -28.47 -3.92
N LYS A 77 -6.92 -27.86 -4.68
CA LYS A 77 -8.06 -28.55 -5.31
C LYS A 77 -7.65 -29.38 -6.53
N ASN A 78 -6.37 -29.46 -6.87
CA ASN A 78 -5.82 -30.04 -8.10
C ASN A 78 -6.58 -29.59 -9.37
N SER A 79 -7.10 -28.36 -9.35
CA SER A 79 -7.96 -27.83 -10.42
C SER A 79 -7.16 -27.12 -11.50
N TYR A 80 -5.89 -26.80 -11.22
CA TYR A 80 -4.98 -26.12 -12.16
C TYR A 80 -4.65 -26.97 -13.39
N SER A 81 -4.68 -28.29 -13.24
CA SER A 81 -4.11 -29.22 -14.21
C SER A 81 -5.16 -30.07 -14.93
N LYS A 82 -6.43 -30.03 -14.47
CA LYS A 82 -7.48 -31.02 -14.81
C LYS A 82 -7.03 -32.49 -14.63
N LEU A 83 -5.91 -32.73 -13.95
CA LEU A 83 -5.33 -34.07 -13.81
C LEU A 83 -6.15 -34.85 -12.80
N LYS A 84 -6.53 -36.08 -13.17
CA LYS A 84 -7.27 -36.99 -12.28
C LYS A 84 -6.42 -37.57 -11.15
N LYS A 85 -5.10 -37.44 -11.24
CA LYS A 85 -4.14 -37.95 -10.25
C LYS A 85 -3.30 -36.80 -9.72
N TYR A 86 -2.94 -36.89 -8.45
CA TYR A 86 -2.00 -35.99 -7.80
C TYR A 86 -0.64 -36.06 -8.50
N ASP A 87 -0.04 -34.91 -8.74
CA ASP A 87 1.26 -34.76 -9.37
C ASP A 87 2.15 -33.90 -8.47
N PRO A 88 3.23 -34.49 -7.89
CA PRO A 88 4.17 -33.79 -7.02
C PRO A 88 4.78 -32.54 -7.67
N PHE A 89 4.90 -32.50 -8.99
CA PHE A 89 5.41 -31.33 -9.71
C PHE A 89 4.57 -30.08 -9.45
N TYR A 90 3.25 -30.21 -9.36
CA TYR A 90 2.36 -29.07 -9.10
C TYR A 90 2.46 -28.56 -7.67
N GLU A 91 2.71 -29.43 -6.69
CA GLU A 91 2.96 -28.99 -5.31
C GLU A 91 4.25 -28.16 -5.24
N ASN A 92 5.30 -28.63 -5.91
CA ASN A 92 6.57 -27.92 -5.98
C ASN A 92 6.43 -26.59 -6.74
N GLU A 93 5.80 -26.58 -7.90
CA GLU A 93 5.70 -25.38 -8.74
C GLU A 93 4.69 -24.34 -8.23
N ILE A 94 3.54 -24.79 -7.71
CA ILE A 94 2.46 -23.88 -7.32
C ILE A 94 2.48 -23.62 -5.82
N MET A 95 2.44 -24.68 -4.99
CA MET A 95 2.26 -24.54 -3.55
C MET A 95 3.52 -23.97 -2.90
N TYR A 96 4.69 -24.55 -3.16
CA TYR A 96 5.94 -24.08 -2.56
C TYR A 96 6.25 -22.64 -2.96
N HIS A 97 6.23 -22.32 -4.26
CA HIS A 97 6.53 -20.97 -4.71
C HIS A 97 5.52 -19.94 -4.21
N SER A 98 4.21 -20.27 -4.20
CA SER A 98 3.20 -19.31 -3.75
C SER A 98 3.21 -19.11 -2.24
N ASN A 99 3.34 -20.19 -1.45
CA ASN A 99 3.43 -20.08 0.01
C ASN A 99 4.67 -19.28 0.42
N LYS A 100 5.82 -19.57 -0.20
CA LYS A 100 7.06 -18.82 0.02
C LYS A 100 6.90 -17.35 -0.36
N HIS A 101 6.34 -17.07 -1.54
CA HIS A 101 6.17 -15.70 -2.04
C HIS A 101 5.24 -14.88 -1.15
N ILE A 102 4.09 -15.43 -0.75
CA ILE A 102 3.16 -14.73 0.16
C ILE A 102 3.84 -14.43 1.48
N ARG A 103 4.49 -15.42 2.10
CA ARG A 103 5.20 -15.22 3.37
C ARG A 103 6.26 -14.12 3.24
N ASP A 104 7.11 -14.20 2.22
CA ASP A 104 8.19 -13.23 2.00
C ASP A 104 7.61 -11.82 1.74
N LEU A 105 6.50 -11.71 1.00
CA LEU A 105 5.80 -10.44 0.81
C LEU A 105 5.29 -9.86 2.13
N LEU A 106 4.59 -10.65 2.95
CA LEU A 106 4.00 -10.20 4.19
C LEU A 106 5.06 -9.79 5.22
N ILE A 107 6.17 -10.53 5.30
CA ILE A 107 7.30 -10.19 6.20
C ILE A 107 7.99 -8.90 5.74
N ASN A 108 8.32 -8.78 4.45
CA ASN A 108 9.13 -7.66 3.96
C ASN A 108 8.34 -6.36 3.76
N ASN A 109 7.03 -6.47 3.56
CA ASN A 109 6.17 -5.34 3.18
C ASN A 109 4.99 -5.15 4.15
N GLY A 110 5.03 -5.79 5.32
CA GLY A 110 3.95 -5.74 6.31
C GLY A 110 3.61 -4.32 6.78
N HIS A 111 4.53 -3.36 6.68
CA HIS A 111 4.30 -1.94 7.02
C HIS A 111 3.32 -1.23 6.09
N TYR A 112 3.02 -1.79 4.91
CA TYR A 112 1.95 -1.29 4.04
C TYR A 112 0.57 -1.87 4.39
N LEU A 113 0.50 -2.92 5.21
CA LEU A 113 -0.79 -3.55 5.50
C LEU A 113 -1.70 -2.63 6.32
N PRO A 114 -3.00 -2.59 6.01
CA PRO A 114 -4.00 -2.01 6.90
C PRO A 114 -3.95 -2.68 8.28
N PRO A 115 -4.13 -1.93 9.39
CA PRO A 115 -4.03 -2.48 10.74
C PRO A 115 -4.88 -3.73 10.99
N GLU A 116 -6.07 -3.79 10.38
CA GLU A 116 -7.00 -4.92 10.48
C GLU A 116 -6.47 -6.23 9.88
N LEU A 117 -5.43 -6.19 9.04
CA LEU A 117 -4.81 -7.36 8.42
C LEU A 117 -3.55 -7.86 9.14
N LEU A 118 -3.02 -7.13 10.14
CA LEU A 118 -1.74 -7.49 10.77
C LEU A 118 -1.79 -8.84 11.51
N ASP A 119 -2.85 -9.06 12.29
CA ASP A 119 -3.05 -10.33 13.01
C ASP A 119 -3.31 -11.48 12.02
N GLU A 120 -4.07 -11.22 10.95
CA GLU A 120 -4.34 -12.21 9.91
C GLU A 120 -3.09 -12.54 9.07
N ALA A 121 -2.21 -11.57 8.84
CA ALA A 121 -0.92 -11.78 8.19
C ALA A 121 -0.05 -12.73 9.00
N THR A 122 -0.04 -12.55 10.33
CA THR A 122 0.72 -13.41 11.25
C THR A 122 0.25 -14.86 11.17
N LYS A 123 -1.07 -15.10 11.12
CA LYS A 123 -1.65 -16.46 10.98
C LYS A 123 -1.24 -17.10 9.65
N LEU A 124 -1.25 -16.34 8.55
CA LEU A 124 -0.80 -16.82 7.24
C LEU A 124 0.69 -17.17 7.26
N ILE A 125 1.52 -16.29 7.81
CA ILE A 125 2.97 -16.49 7.93
C ILE A 125 3.25 -17.77 8.73
N GLU A 126 2.63 -17.94 9.90
CA GLU A 126 2.80 -19.11 10.75
C GLU A 126 2.46 -20.41 9.99
N HIS A 127 1.28 -20.45 9.35
CA HIS A 127 0.89 -21.59 8.54
C HIS A 127 1.91 -21.90 7.43
N PHE A 128 2.35 -20.88 6.69
CA PHE A 128 3.31 -21.05 5.60
C PHE A 128 4.70 -21.48 6.10
N ASP A 129 5.18 -20.98 7.24
CA ASP A 129 6.46 -21.39 7.80
C ASP A 129 6.47 -22.86 8.20
N VAL A 130 5.42 -23.33 8.87
CA VAL A 130 5.30 -24.76 9.20
C VAL A 130 5.16 -25.61 7.94
N TRP A 131 4.34 -25.18 6.98
CA TRP A 131 4.18 -25.89 5.71
C TRP A 131 5.50 -25.99 4.93
N LEU A 132 6.24 -24.88 4.78
CA LEU A 132 7.52 -24.83 4.07
C LEU A 132 8.59 -25.66 4.77
N THR A 133 8.59 -25.68 6.10
CA THR A 133 9.48 -26.53 6.91
C THR A 133 9.20 -28.00 6.64
N LYS A 134 7.93 -28.42 6.71
CA LYS A 134 7.52 -29.80 6.43
C LYS A 134 7.79 -30.19 4.98
N TYR A 135 7.60 -29.27 4.05
CA TYR A 135 7.96 -29.44 2.65
C TYR A 135 9.44 -29.71 2.46
N ASN A 136 10.31 -28.89 3.04
CA ASN A 136 11.75 -29.08 2.94
C ASN A 136 12.20 -30.42 3.54
N GLN A 137 11.63 -30.80 4.68
CA GLN A 137 11.90 -32.09 5.32
C GLN A 137 11.54 -33.27 4.38
N VAL A 138 10.33 -33.30 3.84
CA VAL A 138 9.84 -34.43 3.03
C VAL A 138 10.50 -34.47 1.63
N ARG A 139 10.58 -33.31 0.95
CA ARG A 139 10.99 -33.25 -0.46
C ARG A 139 12.49 -33.11 -0.64
N THR A 140 13.18 -32.41 0.26
CA THR A 140 14.61 -32.10 0.09
C THR A 140 15.49 -33.01 0.96
N VAL A 141 15.14 -33.19 2.23
CA VAL A 141 15.93 -34.02 3.15
C VAL A 141 15.68 -35.51 2.92
N GLU A 142 14.41 -35.92 2.95
CA GLU A 142 14.01 -37.32 2.77
C GLU A 142 13.98 -37.77 1.30
N LYS A 143 13.95 -36.80 0.36
CA LYS A 143 13.84 -37.04 -1.09
C LYS A 143 12.66 -37.95 -1.46
N ASN A 144 11.56 -37.80 -0.73
CA ASN A 144 10.38 -38.63 -0.92
C ASN A 144 9.44 -37.98 -1.93
N ASP A 145 9.71 -38.17 -3.21
CA ASP A 145 8.90 -37.64 -4.31
C ASP A 145 7.54 -38.37 -4.44
N GLN A 146 7.41 -39.56 -3.84
CA GLN A 146 6.19 -40.36 -3.85
C GLN A 146 5.22 -40.00 -2.72
N ALA A 147 5.64 -39.19 -1.75
CA ALA A 147 4.77 -38.72 -0.69
C ALA A 147 3.59 -37.93 -1.29
N ARG A 148 2.39 -38.16 -0.73
CA ARG A 148 1.19 -37.38 -1.07
C ARG A 148 1.38 -35.93 -0.64
N GLN A 149 0.40 -35.10 -1.01
CA GLN A 149 0.33 -33.70 -0.64
C GLN A 149 0.61 -33.45 0.85
N ILE A 150 1.28 -32.34 1.14
CA ILE A 150 1.71 -31.97 2.48
C ILE A 150 0.58 -31.24 3.20
N TYR A 151 0.21 -31.79 4.36
CA TYR A 151 -0.80 -31.22 5.26
C TYR A 151 -0.17 -30.93 6.61
N VAL A 152 -0.34 -29.70 7.10
CA VAL A 152 0.09 -29.25 8.44
C VAL A 152 -1.09 -28.92 9.36
N GLY A 153 -2.32 -28.97 8.84
CA GLY A 153 -3.54 -28.83 9.65
C GLY A 153 -3.66 -29.83 10.80
N PRO A 154 -3.42 -31.13 10.57
CA PRO A 154 -3.38 -32.12 11.65
C PRO A 154 -2.31 -31.86 12.72
N ASP A 155 -1.26 -31.10 12.39
CA ASP A 155 -0.17 -30.75 13.31
C ASP A 155 -0.50 -29.48 14.13
N GLY A 156 -1.72 -28.95 14.03
CA GLY A 156 -2.18 -27.75 14.73
C GLY A 156 -2.12 -26.46 13.92
N PHE A 157 -1.71 -26.53 12.65
CA PHE A 157 -1.55 -25.35 11.78
C PHE A 157 -2.50 -25.42 10.58
N PRO A 158 -3.83 -25.42 10.77
CA PRO A 158 -4.78 -25.43 9.67
C PRO A 158 -4.60 -24.16 8.81
N PHE A 159 -4.98 -24.26 7.53
CA PHE A 159 -4.95 -23.08 6.67
C PHE A 159 -5.93 -22.02 7.20
N PRO A 160 -5.51 -20.76 7.39
CA PRO A 160 -6.34 -19.74 8.01
C PRO A 160 -7.33 -19.15 6.98
N GLU A 161 -8.46 -19.83 6.77
CA GLU A 161 -9.49 -19.43 5.78
C GLU A 161 -10.03 -18.01 6.00
N ASN A 162 -10.18 -17.60 7.26
CA ASN A 162 -10.60 -16.23 7.57
C ASN A 162 -9.59 -15.18 7.11
N ALA A 163 -8.29 -15.46 7.31
CA ALA A 163 -7.22 -14.57 6.86
C ALA A 163 -7.26 -14.46 5.33
N GLU A 164 -7.35 -15.59 4.62
CA GLU A 164 -7.49 -15.59 3.16
C GLU A 164 -8.65 -14.70 2.71
N LYS A 165 -9.83 -14.89 3.32
CA LYS A 165 -11.03 -14.10 2.99
C LYS A 165 -10.79 -12.61 3.22
N MET A 166 -10.26 -12.21 4.37
CA MET A 166 -10.04 -10.80 4.71
C MET A 166 -9.04 -10.14 3.74
N PHE A 167 -7.95 -10.82 3.39
CA PHE A 167 -7.00 -10.31 2.39
C PHE A 167 -7.65 -10.10 1.03
N LYS A 168 -8.50 -11.05 0.58
CA LYS A 168 -9.19 -10.94 -0.70
C LYS A 168 -10.24 -9.83 -0.71
N ASP A 169 -11.05 -9.74 0.34
CA ASP A 169 -12.07 -8.71 0.47
C ASP A 169 -11.43 -7.32 0.50
N LYS A 170 -10.35 -7.15 1.27
CA LYS A 170 -9.65 -5.88 1.38
C LYS A 170 -8.99 -5.45 0.08
N TYR A 171 -8.42 -6.40 -0.67
CA TYR A 171 -7.89 -6.12 -2.01
C TYR A 171 -8.99 -5.54 -2.91
N MET A 172 -10.15 -6.19 -2.97
CA MET A 172 -11.26 -5.75 -3.81
C MET A 172 -11.81 -4.38 -3.39
N GLU A 173 -11.97 -4.16 -2.08
CA GLU A 173 -12.38 -2.87 -1.50
C GLU A 173 -11.43 -1.74 -1.93
N MET A 174 -10.13 -1.92 -1.69
CA MET A 174 -9.15 -0.88 -1.95
C MET A 174 -8.91 -0.64 -3.45
N PHE A 175 -8.92 -1.71 -4.26
CA PHE A 175 -8.77 -1.64 -5.71
C PHE A 175 -9.94 -0.90 -6.37
N ASN A 176 -11.19 -1.21 -5.98
CA ASN A 176 -12.36 -0.52 -6.53
C ASN A 176 -12.33 0.97 -6.21
N GLY A 177 -11.99 1.34 -4.98
CA GLY A 177 -11.92 2.75 -4.60
C GLY A 177 -10.73 3.52 -5.19
N LEU A 178 -9.83 2.91 -5.96
CA LEU A 178 -8.83 3.63 -6.77
C LEU A 178 -9.39 4.12 -8.11
N HIS A 179 -10.51 3.54 -8.54
CA HIS A 179 -11.16 3.83 -9.82
C HIS A 179 -12.46 4.63 -9.69
N GLU A 180 -12.89 4.89 -8.46
CA GLU A 180 -13.97 5.83 -8.10
C GLU A 180 -13.40 7.23 -7.83
#